data_AF-A0A2E9RDL9-F1
#
_entry.id   AF-A0A2E9RDL9-F1
#
_cell.length_a   1.000
_cell.length_b   1.000
_cell.length_c   1.000
_cell.angle_alpha   90.00
_cell.angle_beta   90.00
_cell.angle_gamma   90.00
#
_symmetry.space_group_name_H-M   'P 1'
#
loop_
_entity.id
_entity.type
_entity.pdbx_description
1 polymer ?
#
loop_
_entity_poly.entity_id
_entity_poly.type
_entity_poly.pdbx_seq_one_letter_code
_entity_poly.pdbx_strand_id
1 'polypeptide(L)' 'MNIRYAEDYKAGDVFDLGTYDVTHDEIIEFSKKYDPFPFHIDDQAAQETVFGGIISSGWLTALV' A
#
# COMPACT_ATOMS: atom_id res chain seq x y z
N MET A 1 17.07 -7.62 -12.45
CA MET A 1 15.98 -7.52 -13.46
C MET A 1 16.63 -7.06 -14.76
N ASN A 2 16.45 -7.77 -15.86
CA ASN A 2 16.97 -7.29 -17.15
C ASN A 2 16.13 -6.10 -17.61
N ILE A 3 16.79 -5.08 -18.15
CA ILE A 3 16.12 -3.93 -18.78
C ILE A 3 15.32 -4.47 -19.97
N ARG A 4 14.05 -4.09 -20.05
CA ARG A 4 13.17 -4.33 -21.19
C ARG A 4 12.89 -3.00 -21.87
N TYR A 5 12.91 -2.98 -23.20
CA TYR A 5 12.51 -1.85 -24.01
C TYR A 5 11.04 -1.99 -24.44
N ALA A 6 10.47 -0.94 -25.01
CA ALA A 6 9.06 -0.92 -25.40
C ALA A 6 8.72 -2.04 -26.39
N GLU A 7 9.67 -2.39 -27.26
CA GLU A 7 9.54 -3.40 -28.31
C GLU A 7 9.53 -4.84 -27.76
N ASP A 8 9.93 -5.05 -26.51
CA ASP A 8 9.94 -6.37 -25.88
C ASP A 8 8.56 -6.79 -25.36
N TYR A 9 7.63 -5.84 -25.19
CA TYR A 9 6.28 -6.09 -24.68
C TYR A 9 5.32 -6.52 -25.77
N LYS A 10 4.45 -7.48 -25.44
CA LYS A 10 3.42 -7.99 -26.33
C LYS A 10 2.06 -7.99 -25.64
N ALA A 11 1.01 -7.83 -26.44
CA ALA A 11 -0.35 -7.91 -25.92
C ALA A 11 -0.59 -9.30 -25.29
N GLY A 12 -1.08 -9.29 -24.04
CA GLY A 12 -1.30 -10.51 -23.27
C GLY A 12 -0.13 -10.94 -22.40
N ASP A 13 0.97 -10.19 -22.35
CA ASP A 13 2.05 -10.46 -21.40
C ASP A 13 1.53 -10.43 -19.95
N VAL A 14 1.94 -11.42 -19.16
CA VAL A 14 1.67 -11.52 -17.71
C VAL A 14 3.00 -11.48 -16.99
N PHE A 15 3.07 -10.66 -15.95
CA PHE A 15 4.26 -10.46 -15.14
C PHE A 15 3.99 -10.91 -13.72
N ASP A 16 4.83 -11.81 -13.21
CA ASP A 16 4.90 -12.07 -11.78
C ASP A 16 5.67 -10.92 -11.14
N LEU A 17 4.97 -10.10 -10.36
CA LEU A 17 5.54 -8.96 -9.64
C LEU A 17 5.97 -9.34 -8.21
N GLY A 18 5.71 -10.58 -7.80
CA GLY A 18 5.93 -11.04 -6.43
C GLY A 18 4.85 -10.55 -5.46
N THR A 19 5.19 -10.59 -4.17
CA THR A 19 4.34 -10.20 -3.06
C THR A 19 5.10 -9.27 -2.13
N TYR A 20 4.40 -8.28 -1.57
CA TYR A 20 4.93 -7.38 -0.56
C TYR A 20 4.08 -7.47 0.71
N ASP A 21 4.71 -7.84 1.83
CA ASP A 21 4.04 -7.90 3.13
C ASP A 21 4.09 -6.53 3.79
N VAL A 22 2.99 -5.77 3.69
CA VAL A 22 2.87 -4.46 4.35
C VAL A 22 2.68 -4.67 5.85
N THR A 23 3.56 -4.08 6.65
CA THR A 23 3.48 -4.15 8.12
C THR A 23 2.63 -3.02 8.71
N HIS A 24 2.15 -3.24 9.93
CA HIS A 24 1.40 -2.24 10.69
C HIS A 24 2.22 -0.96 10.92
N ASP A 25 3.50 -1.11 11.26
CA ASP A 25 4.38 0.04 11.52
C ASP A 25 4.60 0.87 10.24
N GLU A 26 4.79 0.23 9.09
CA GLU A 26 4.89 0.93 7.80
C GLU A 26 3.61 1.70 7.45
N ILE A 27 2.43 1.11 7.71
CA ILE A 27 1.15 1.79 7.51
C ILE A 27 1.12 3.09 8.31
N ILE A 28 1.47 3.02 9.59
CA ILE A 28 1.43 4.18 10.49
C ILE A 28 2.49 5.20 10.10
N GLU A 29 3.73 4.77 9.84
CA GLU A 29 4.84 5.67 9.48
C GLU A 29 4.56 6.41 8.17
N PHE A 30 4.09 5.70 7.14
CA PHE A 30 3.71 6.31 5.87
C PHE A 30 2.55 7.29 6.06
N SER A 31 1.49 6.86 6.74
CA SER A 31 0.27 7.64 6.88
C SER A 31 0.49 8.89 7.73
N LYS A 32 1.31 8.83 8.78
CA LYS A 32 1.73 10.03 9.54
C LYS A 32 2.37 11.10 8.67
N LYS A 33 3.07 10.70 7.60
CA LYS A 33 3.78 11.62 6.73
C LYS A 33 2.93 12.15 5.58
N TYR A 34 2.07 11.30 5.00
CA TYR A 34 1.43 11.60 3.72
C TYR A 34 -0.10 11.56 3.74
N ASP A 35 -0.72 10.84 4.68
CA ASP A 35 -2.18 10.65 4.72
C ASP A 35 -2.68 10.41 6.17
N PRO A 36 -2.63 11.44 7.05
CA PRO A 36 -2.76 11.25 8.49
C PRO A 36 -4.22 11.23 8.96
N PHE A 37 -5.11 10.52 8.25
CA PHE A 37 -6.45 10.30 8.79
C PHE A 37 -6.41 9.41 10.03
N PRO A 38 -7.28 9.64 11.03
CA PRO A 38 -7.22 8.93 12.31
C PRO A 38 -7.21 7.41 12.19
N PHE A 39 -8.00 6.85 11.27
CA PHE A 39 -8.07 5.40 11.01
C PHE A 39 -6.85 4.81 10.28
N HIS A 40 -5.83 5.62 10.01
CA HIS A 40 -4.53 5.19 9.49
C HIS A 40 -3.40 5.27 10.52
N ILE A 41 -3.59 5.99 11.64
CA ILE A 41 -2.49 6.35 12.55
C ILE A 41 -2.79 6.15 14.05
N ASP A 42 -4.05 5.96 14.42
CA ASP A 42 -4.49 5.84 15.81
C ASP A 42 -5.45 4.65 15.96
N ASP A 43 -4.99 3.63 16.68
CA ASP A 43 -5.77 2.41 16.93
C ASP A 43 -7.12 2.68 17.59
N GLN A 44 -7.18 3.59 18.57
CA GLN A 44 -8.41 3.86 19.31
C GLN A 44 -9.43 4.57 18.42
N ALA A 45 -8.99 5.59 17.68
CA ALA A 45 -9.86 6.28 16.73
C ALA A 45 -10.33 5.35 15.61
N ALA A 46 -9.47 4.44 15.16
CA ALA A 46 -9.81 3.48 14.11
C ALA A 46 -10.90 2.48 14.55
N GLN A 47 -10.89 2.06 15.83
CA GLN A 47 -11.94 1.20 16.41
C GLN A 47 -13.35 1.84 16.36
N GLU A 48 -13.43 3.17 16.43
CA GLU A 48 -14.71 3.88 16.38
C GLU A 48 -15.27 4.02 14.95
N THR A 49 -14.49 3.66 13.94
CA THR A 49 -14.93 3.71 12.54
C THR A 49 -15.58 2.41 12.08
N VAL A 50 -16.18 2.44 10.88
CA VAL A 50 -16.73 1.24 10.22
C VAL A 50 -15.68 0.16 9.94
N PHE A 51 -14.38 0.50 10.00
CA PHE A 51 -13.29 -0.44 9.75
C PHE A 51 -12.94 -1.27 10.98
N GLY A 52 -13.26 -0.81 12.19
CA GLY A 52 -13.01 -1.54 13.44
C GLY A 52 -11.52 -1.78 13.75
N GLY A 53 -10.63 -0.95 13.21
CA GLY A 53 -9.18 -1.08 13.35
C GLY A 53 -8.43 -0.30 12.27
N ILE A 54 -7.10 -0.23 12.40
CA ILE A 54 -6.23 0.44 11.44
C ILE A 54 -6.39 -0.20 10.05
N ILE A 55 -6.49 0.65 9.03
CA ILE A 55 -6.39 0.25 7.62
C ILE A 55 -5.24 1.01 6.95
N SER A 56 -4.65 0.41 5.92
CA SER A 56 -3.62 1.06 5.12
C SER A 56 -4.17 2.24 4.32
N SER A 57 -3.36 3.28 4.11
CA SER A 57 -3.66 4.31 3.11
C SER A 57 -3.64 3.69 1.71
N GLY A 58 -4.61 4.05 0.87
CA GLY A 58 -4.63 3.62 -0.52
C GLY A 58 -3.39 4.06 -1.31
N TRP A 59 -2.72 5.15 -0.88
CA TRP A 59 -1.47 5.60 -1.47
C TRP A 59 -0.30 4.66 -1.18
N LEU A 60 -0.23 4.09 0.02
CA LEU A 60 0.80 3.09 0.33
C LEU A 60 0.63 1.87 -0.56
N THR A 61 -0.60 1.36 -0.70
CA THR A 61 -0.92 0.23 -1.58
C THR A 61 -0.53 0.48 -3.04
N ALA A 62 -0.65 1.71 -3.54
CA ALA A 62 -0.30 2.04 -4.93
C ALA A 62 1.22 2.17 -5.18
N LEU A 63 2.02 2.30 -4.11
CA LEU A 63 3.45 2.58 -4.18
C LEU A 63 4.33 1.35 -3.90
N VAL A 64 3.74 0.27 -3.38
CA VAL A 64 4.45 -0.99 -3.04
C VAL A 64 4.17 -2.10 -4.03
#